data_AF-A0ABD5Q0N4-F1
#
_entry.id   AF-A0ABD5Q0N4-F1
#
_cell.length_a   1.000
_cell.length_b   1.000
_cell.length_c   1.000
_cell.angle_alpha   90.00
_cell.angle_beta   90.00
_cell.angle_gamma   90.00
#
_symmetry.space_group_name_H-M   'P 1'
#
loop_
_entity.id
_entity.type
_entity.pdbx_description
1 polymer ?
#
loop_
_entity_poly.entity_id
_entity_poly.type
_entity_poly.pdbx_seq_one_letter_code
_entity_poly.pdbx_strand_id
1 'polypeptide(L)'
;MTDSDGTEGRGSGLLGGRSSSGRESSDDGQSSDATSSGSSGLVAKKNRVREWALLDGNRLVVAGIVVAGIFAVLAGTERLGLVPLDRSQPVYYVFSALISGNLTLITVVVSINQLLLGREFHSPGELESEIRNVVDYRSEVEEHAGEIAPVKPLGFLRLLFENTRREARRIDAMTFGTVGEETRSEVDEVVKSMTDHAERVLDLLDDSSADTFDVLSVTLTTNYAEEIHRIRRIRADHGDDLPESVTDALDTLVDHLQKVDVARQYFKSLYLQEELSSLSRVLLYAGLPAELVSVVVLLGLTARQGTGITPYAHLLLPITVTLAFLPLALLLSFIVRTATVTERTAATIPFTTAKQEQ
;
A
#
# COMPACT_ATOMS: atom_id res chain seq x y z
N MET A 1 -40.07 -13.64 -78.64
CA MET A 1 -40.84 -14.00 -77.43
C MET A 1 -41.16 -15.47 -77.60
N THR A 2 -40.15 -16.25 -77.25
CA THR A 2 -39.80 -17.52 -77.90
C THR A 2 -38.85 -18.24 -76.95
N ASP A 3 -39.36 -19.34 -76.40
CA ASP A 3 -38.81 -20.69 -76.53
C ASP A 3 -37.30 -20.92 -76.70
N SER A 4 -36.88 -22.01 -76.04
CA SER A 4 -35.91 -23.02 -76.49
C SER A 4 -34.41 -22.94 -76.14
N ASP A 5 -33.90 -24.17 -75.97
CA ASP A 5 -32.51 -24.68 -75.90
C ASP A 5 -31.72 -24.46 -74.59
N GLY A 6 -31.22 -25.49 -73.89
CA GLY A 6 -30.89 -26.86 -74.29
C GLY A 6 -29.44 -26.93 -74.78
N THR A 7 -28.55 -27.59 -74.02
CA THR A 7 -27.54 -28.54 -74.52
C THR A 7 -26.70 -29.14 -73.40
N GLU A 8 -26.62 -30.47 -73.46
CA GLU A 8 -25.73 -31.40 -72.76
C GLU A 8 -24.24 -31.19 -73.10
N GLY A 9 -23.34 -31.80 -72.30
CA GLY A 9 -21.95 -32.02 -72.70
C GLY A 9 -21.13 -32.85 -71.71
N ARG A 10 -21.16 -34.18 -71.85
CA ARG A 10 -20.22 -35.16 -71.26
C ARG A 10 -18.86 -35.14 -71.97
N GLY A 11 -17.80 -35.56 -71.26
CA GLY A 11 -16.54 -36.09 -71.84
C GLY A 11 -15.29 -35.30 -71.42
N SER A 12 -14.41 -35.80 -70.55
CA SER A 12 -13.38 -36.84 -70.77
C SER A 12 -12.13 -36.34 -71.52
N GLY A 13 -10.94 -36.54 -70.93
CA GLY A 13 -9.61 -36.37 -71.55
C GLY A 13 -8.78 -35.27 -70.88
N LEU A 14 -7.89 -35.59 -69.94
CA LEU A 14 -6.49 -36.04 -70.13
C LEU A 14 -5.51 -34.93 -70.52
N LEU A 15 -4.49 -34.81 -69.65
CA LEU A 15 -3.09 -34.47 -69.89
C LEU A 15 -2.70 -33.00 -70.15
N GLY A 16 -1.89 -32.50 -69.21
CA GLY A 16 -0.64 -31.80 -69.58
C GLY A 16 -0.50 -30.39 -69.02
N GLY A 17 0.46 -30.21 -68.10
CA GLY A 17 1.01 -28.89 -67.81
C GLY A 17 1.57 -28.70 -66.41
N ARG A 18 2.84 -29.11 -66.20
CA ARG A 18 3.79 -28.51 -65.23
C ARG A 18 3.69 -26.98 -65.36
N SER A 19 3.85 -26.12 -64.37
CA SER A 19 4.69 -25.97 -63.16
C SER A 19 4.12 -24.70 -62.47
N SER A 20 4.28 -24.34 -61.20
CA SER A 20 5.44 -24.26 -60.32
C SER A 20 4.96 -23.59 -59.02
N SER A 21 5.56 -24.01 -57.90
CA SER A 21 5.76 -23.24 -56.65
C SER A 21 4.58 -22.51 -56.00
N GLY A 22 4.15 -23.01 -54.84
CA GLY A 22 3.40 -22.25 -53.85
C GLY A 22 3.14 -23.12 -52.62
N ARG A 23 3.82 -22.81 -51.51
CA ARG A 23 3.60 -23.39 -50.18
C ARG A 23 2.31 -22.84 -49.59
N GLU A 24 1.44 -23.71 -49.06
CA GLU A 24 0.62 -23.52 -47.84
C GLU A 24 -0.08 -24.85 -47.52
N SER A 25 0.12 -25.38 -46.31
CA SER A 25 -0.86 -25.49 -45.19
C SER A 25 -1.49 -26.90 -45.23
N SER A 26 -1.40 -27.76 -44.21
CA SER A 26 -1.95 -27.80 -42.85
C SER A 26 -1.70 -29.27 -42.44
N ASP A 27 -1.48 -29.68 -41.20
CA ASP A 27 -2.40 -29.70 -40.08
C ASP A 27 -1.70 -30.63 -39.08
N ASP A 28 -1.53 -30.20 -37.84
CA ASP A 28 -1.47 -31.07 -36.66
C ASP A 28 -1.17 -30.20 -35.44
N GLY A 29 -2.10 -30.22 -34.47
CA GLY A 29 -1.79 -29.83 -33.09
C GLY A 29 -2.62 -28.71 -32.49
N GLN A 30 -3.93 -28.67 -32.74
CA GLN A 30 -4.84 -27.97 -31.84
C GLN A 30 -5.09 -28.82 -30.59
N SER A 31 -4.28 -28.63 -29.56
CA SER A 31 -4.67 -28.85 -28.15
C SER A 31 -3.52 -28.49 -27.22
N SER A 32 -3.55 -27.32 -26.58
CA SER A 32 -3.07 -27.04 -25.21
C SER A 32 -3.11 -25.54 -24.93
N ASP A 33 -4.29 -24.94 -24.93
CA ASP A 33 -4.48 -23.58 -24.40
C ASP A 33 -5.76 -23.53 -23.57
N ALA A 34 -5.70 -24.14 -22.38
CA ALA A 34 -6.80 -24.11 -21.41
C ALA A 34 -6.34 -24.14 -19.94
N THR A 35 -5.05 -23.95 -19.66
CA THR A 35 -4.52 -24.07 -18.28
C THR A 35 -3.81 -22.81 -17.77
N SER A 36 -3.64 -21.75 -18.57
CA SER A 36 -2.96 -20.51 -18.14
C SER A 36 -3.89 -19.45 -17.54
N SER A 37 -5.21 -19.53 -17.76
CA SER A 37 -6.16 -18.53 -17.23
C SER A 37 -6.50 -18.72 -15.74
N GLY A 38 -6.31 -19.92 -15.19
CA GLY A 38 -6.61 -20.22 -13.78
C GLY A 38 -5.52 -19.75 -12.80
N SER A 39 -4.25 -19.79 -13.22
CA SER A 39 -3.11 -19.40 -12.37
C SER A 39 -2.99 -17.88 -12.24
N SER A 40 -3.22 -17.13 -13.32
CA SER A 40 -3.18 -15.65 -13.29
C SER A 40 -4.27 -15.04 -12.40
N GLY A 41 -5.49 -15.60 -12.40
CA GLY A 41 -6.57 -15.13 -11.53
C GLY A 41 -6.31 -15.41 -10.04
N LEU A 42 -5.71 -16.55 -9.71
CA LEU A 42 -5.34 -16.91 -8.33
C LEU A 42 -4.16 -16.09 -7.81
N VAL A 43 -3.17 -15.80 -8.65
CA VAL A 43 -2.03 -14.93 -8.28
C VAL A 43 -2.49 -13.48 -8.12
N ALA A 44 -3.31 -12.95 -9.03
CA ALA A 44 -3.88 -11.61 -8.91
C ALA A 44 -4.75 -11.46 -7.66
N LYS A 45 -5.60 -12.46 -7.35
CA LYS A 45 -6.43 -12.46 -6.15
C LYS A 45 -5.60 -12.60 -4.86
N LYS A 46 -4.55 -13.42 -4.87
CA LYS A 46 -3.63 -13.56 -3.73
C LYS A 46 -2.85 -12.27 -3.49
N ASN A 47 -2.39 -11.59 -4.54
CA ASN A 47 -1.75 -10.29 -4.44
C ASN A 47 -2.73 -9.26 -3.89
N ARG A 48 -3.98 -9.22 -4.35
CA ARG A 48 -5.00 -8.28 -3.85
C ARG A 48 -5.39 -8.53 -2.39
N VAL A 49 -5.52 -9.79 -1.96
CA VAL A 49 -5.82 -10.13 -0.56
C VAL A 49 -4.62 -9.86 0.35
N ARG A 50 -3.41 -10.13 -0.13
CA ARG A 50 -2.18 -9.82 0.60
C ARG A 50 -1.99 -8.31 0.71
N GLU A 51 -2.18 -7.58 -0.37
CA GLU A 51 -2.11 -6.12 -0.40
C GLU A 51 -3.14 -5.50 0.53
N TRP A 52 -4.40 -5.96 0.46
CA TRP A 52 -5.44 -5.54 1.39
C TRP A 52 -5.08 -5.85 2.86
N ALA A 53 -4.60 -7.07 3.17
CA ALA A 53 -4.25 -7.43 4.54
C ALA A 53 -3.02 -6.68 5.08
N LEU A 54 -2.11 -6.26 4.19
CA LEU A 54 -0.87 -5.57 4.55
C LEU A 54 -1.00 -4.04 4.56
N LEU A 55 -1.91 -3.48 3.76
CA LEU A 55 -2.00 -2.04 3.50
C LEU A 55 -3.40 -1.49 3.83
N ASP A 56 -4.44 -1.87 3.09
CA ASP A 56 -5.73 -1.14 3.08
C ASP A 56 -6.71 -1.60 4.18
N GLY A 57 -6.51 -2.80 4.73
CA GLY A 57 -7.43 -3.40 5.68
C GLY A 57 -7.43 -2.71 7.05
N ASN A 58 -8.62 -2.44 7.60
CA ASN A 58 -8.75 -1.97 8.98
C ASN A 58 -8.01 -2.92 9.93
N ARG A 59 -7.04 -2.38 10.68
CA ARG A 59 -6.19 -3.11 11.64
C ARG A 59 -6.96 -3.99 12.63
N LEU A 60 -8.16 -3.57 13.03
CA LEU A 60 -9.00 -4.35 13.93
C LEU A 60 -9.60 -5.56 13.22
N VAL A 61 -9.86 -5.47 11.92
CA VAL A 61 -10.34 -6.57 11.09
C VAL A 61 -9.22 -7.58 10.87
N VAL A 62 -8.00 -7.13 10.54
CA VAL A 62 -6.85 -8.04 10.37
C VAL A 62 -6.53 -8.75 11.69
N ALA A 63 -6.46 -8.02 12.81
CA ALA A 63 -6.34 -8.62 14.14
C ALA A 63 -7.50 -9.58 14.43
N GLY A 64 -8.74 -9.21 14.09
CA GLY A 64 -9.92 -10.05 14.22
C GLY A 64 -9.85 -11.35 13.40
N ILE A 65 -9.31 -11.31 12.18
CA ILE A 65 -9.06 -12.49 11.34
C ILE A 65 -8.01 -13.39 11.99
N VAL A 66 -6.92 -12.83 12.51
CA VAL A 66 -5.88 -13.58 13.24
C VAL A 66 -6.50 -14.27 14.46
N VAL A 67 -7.27 -13.53 15.27
CA VAL A 67 -7.97 -14.05 16.45
C VAL A 67 -8.97 -15.14 16.07
N ALA A 68 -9.77 -14.93 15.03
CA ALA A 68 -10.72 -15.92 14.52
C ALA A 68 -10.01 -17.18 13.99
N GLY A 69 -8.85 -17.03 13.34
CA GLY A 69 -8.01 -18.13 12.91
C GLY A 69 -7.47 -18.94 14.08
N ILE A 70 -6.96 -18.27 15.12
CA ILE A 70 -6.51 -18.91 16.37
C ILE A 70 -7.67 -19.67 17.02
N PHE A 71 -8.85 -19.03 17.13
CA PHE A 71 -10.05 -19.69 17.64
C PHE A 71 -10.44 -20.92 16.83
N ALA A 72 -10.46 -20.83 15.50
CA ALA A 72 -10.82 -21.94 14.62
C ALA A 72 -9.84 -23.12 14.77
N VAL A 73 -8.53 -22.83 14.89
CA VAL A 73 -7.51 -23.86 15.14
C VAL A 73 -7.73 -24.52 16.50
N LEU A 74 -7.93 -23.73 17.57
CA LEU A 74 -8.16 -24.27 18.92
C LEU A 74 -9.45 -25.09 18.98
N ALA A 75 -10.55 -24.56 18.46
CA ALA A 75 -11.84 -25.24 18.44
C ALA A 75 -11.81 -26.50 17.56
N GLY A 76 -11.14 -26.46 16.40
CA GLY A 76 -10.97 -27.62 15.53
C GLY A 76 -10.15 -28.73 16.19
N THR A 77 -9.06 -28.36 16.87
CA THR A 77 -8.18 -29.30 17.57
C THR A 77 -8.86 -29.94 18.77
N GLU A 78 -9.69 -29.18 19.50
CA GLU A 78 -10.56 -29.68 20.57
C GLU A 78 -11.57 -30.70 20.02
N ARG A 79 -12.25 -30.37 18.91
CA ARG A 79 -13.27 -31.23 18.29
C ARG A 79 -12.70 -32.54 17.77
N LEU A 80 -11.43 -32.54 17.37
CA LEU A 80 -10.68 -33.72 16.91
C LEU A 80 -10.12 -34.54 18.08
N GLY A 81 -10.27 -34.09 19.34
CA GLY A 81 -9.73 -34.77 20.53
C GLY A 81 -8.20 -34.75 20.61
N LEU A 82 -7.53 -33.88 19.85
CA LEU A 82 -6.08 -33.81 19.75
C LEU A 82 -5.44 -33.05 20.93
N VAL A 83 -6.20 -32.18 21.60
CA VAL A 83 -5.74 -31.41 22.76
C VAL A 83 -6.66 -31.70 23.96
N PRO A 84 -6.16 -32.32 25.04
CA PRO A 84 -6.91 -32.54 26.26
C PRO A 84 -7.02 -31.23 27.05
N LEU A 85 -7.97 -30.37 26.67
CA LEU A 85 -8.29 -29.12 27.37
C LEU A 85 -8.97 -29.37 28.74
N ASP A 86 -9.32 -30.62 29.05
CA ASP A 86 -9.80 -31.10 30.35
C ASP A 86 -8.69 -31.13 31.42
N ARG A 87 -7.42 -31.13 31.01
CA ARG A 87 -6.29 -31.11 31.95
C ARG A 87 -5.97 -29.67 32.36
N SER A 88 -6.16 -29.38 33.64
CA SER A 88 -5.88 -28.07 34.23
C SER A 88 -4.40 -27.66 34.15
N GLN A 89 -3.47 -28.62 34.19
CA GLN A 89 -2.03 -28.34 34.24
C GLN A 89 -1.44 -27.77 32.93
N PRO A 90 -1.67 -28.34 31.73
CA PRO A 90 -1.26 -27.70 30.48
C PRO A 90 -1.87 -26.31 30.27
N VAL A 91 -3.16 -26.16 30.57
CA VAL A 91 -3.89 -24.89 30.43
C VAL A 91 -3.30 -23.82 31.37
N TYR A 92 -2.94 -24.20 32.60
CA TYR A 92 -2.24 -23.34 33.55
C TYR A 92 -0.94 -22.77 32.95
N TYR A 93 -0.11 -23.59 32.32
CA TYR A 93 1.14 -23.12 31.71
C TYR A 93 0.90 -22.19 30.53
N VAL A 94 -0.10 -22.47 29.69
CA VAL A 94 -0.46 -21.59 28.57
C VAL A 94 -0.89 -20.22 29.07
N PHE A 95 -1.82 -20.15 30.02
CA PHE A 95 -2.24 -18.87 30.60
C PHE A 95 -1.11 -18.16 31.32
N SER A 96 -0.27 -18.87 32.09
CA SER A 96 0.87 -18.27 32.79
C SER A 96 1.87 -17.66 31.80
N ALA A 97 2.15 -18.35 30.69
CA ALA A 97 3.02 -17.85 29.63
C ALA A 97 2.41 -16.66 28.89
N LEU A 98 1.12 -16.73 28.56
CA LEU A 98 0.39 -15.64 27.89
C LEU A 98 0.33 -14.40 28.78
N ILE A 99 0.04 -14.57 30.06
CA ILE A 99 -0.03 -13.47 31.02
C ILE A 99 1.33 -12.78 31.13
N SER A 100 2.38 -13.56 31.42
CA SER A 100 3.74 -13.02 31.51
C SER A 100 4.17 -12.35 30.21
N GLY A 101 3.89 -12.98 29.06
CA GLY A 101 4.26 -12.46 27.74
C GLY A 101 3.51 -11.18 27.38
N ASN A 102 2.20 -11.13 27.61
CA ASN A 102 1.36 -9.96 27.36
C ASN A 102 1.74 -8.79 28.26
N LEU A 103 2.00 -9.02 29.56
CA LEU A 103 2.45 -7.96 30.45
C LEU A 103 3.79 -7.37 30.00
N THR A 104 4.76 -8.21 29.62
CA THR A 104 6.03 -7.73 29.04
C THR A 104 5.78 -6.96 27.75
N LEU A 105 4.93 -7.48 26.86
CA LEU A 105 4.62 -6.86 25.59
C LEU A 105 4.00 -5.46 25.76
N ILE A 106 2.94 -5.37 26.56
CA ILE A 106 2.24 -4.11 26.86
C ILE A 106 3.23 -3.13 27.50
N THR A 107 4.06 -3.58 28.43
CA THR A 107 5.08 -2.74 29.08
C THR A 107 6.07 -2.18 28.07
N VAL A 108 6.58 -3.00 27.15
CA VAL A 108 7.52 -2.56 26.10
C VAL A 108 6.85 -1.54 25.18
N VAL A 109 5.63 -1.82 24.71
CA VAL A 109 4.90 -0.91 23.80
C VAL A 109 4.62 0.44 24.48
N VAL A 110 4.14 0.43 25.72
CA VAL A 110 3.90 1.65 26.50
C VAL A 110 5.21 2.41 26.72
N SER A 111 6.30 1.72 27.06
CA SER A 111 7.61 2.34 27.25
C SER A 111 8.14 2.98 25.98
N ILE A 112 8.02 2.32 24.82
CA ILE A 112 8.41 2.91 23.53
C ILE A 112 7.59 4.16 23.24
N ASN A 113 6.28 4.14 23.48
CA ASN A 113 5.43 5.31 23.28
C ASN A 113 5.83 6.47 24.21
N GLN A 114 6.20 6.17 25.46
CA GLN A 114 6.71 7.17 26.41
C GLN A 114 8.06 7.75 25.96
N LEU A 115 8.96 6.92 25.40
CA LEU A 115 10.22 7.38 24.82
C LEU A 115 10.03 8.22 23.56
N LEU A 116 8.95 8.00 22.81
CA LEU A 116 8.63 8.80 21.64
C LEU A 116 8.07 10.16 22.05
N LEU A 117 7.08 10.18 22.95
CA LEU A 117 6.53 11.41 23.54
C LEU A 117 7.61 12.22 24.26
N GLY A 118 8.55 11.56 24.92
CA GLY A 118 9.69 12.21 25.58
C GLY A 118 10.63 12.94 24.62
N ARG A 119 10.59 12.64 23.31
CA ARG A 119 11.37 13.36 22.29
C ARG A 119 10.68 14.64 21.80
N GLU A 120 9.41 14.84 22.10
CA GLU A 120 8.65 16.04 21.70
C GLU A 120 8.79 17.21 22.68
N PHE A 121 9.63 17.08 23.72
CA PHE A 121 9.95 18.20 24.62
C PHE A 121 10.94 19.15 23.94
N HIS A 122 10.44 19.98 23.05
CA HIS A 122 11.18 21.08 22.45
C HIS A 122 11.23 22.28 23.39
N SER A 123 12.35 22.99 23.42
CA SER A 123 12.41 24.31 24.05
C SER A 123 11.47 25.28 23.31
N PRO A 124 10.94 26.32 23.98
CA PRO A 124 10.04 27.28 23.32
C PRO A 124 10.62 27.90 22.03
N GLY A 125 11.95 28.13 21.97
CA GLY A 125 12.61 28.66 20.78
C GLY A 125 12.71 27.65 19.62
N GLU A 126 12.91 26.37 19.93
CA GLU A 126 12.88 25.30 18.90
C GLU A 126 11.47 25.15 18.33
N LEU A 127 10.44 25.19 19.19
CA LEU A 127 9.04 25.14 18.76
C LEU A 127 8.66 26.35 17.90
N GLU A 128 9.09 27.56 18.27
CA GLU A 128 8.85 28.77 17.47
C GLU A 128 9.50 28.65 16.07
N SER A 129 10.73 28.14 16.01
CA SER A 129 11.46 27.91 14.77
C SER A 129 10.75 26.88 13.88
N GLU A 130 10.31 25.76 14.45
CA GLU A 130 9.58 24.73 13.73
C GLU A 130 8.26 25.26 13.16
N ILE A 131 7.47 25.99 13.95
CA ILE A 131 6.23 26.62 13.50
C ILE A 131 6.52 27.59 12.35
N ARG A 132 7.56 28.41 12.46
CA ARG A 132 7.96 29.36 11.41
C ARG A 132 8.30 28.62 10.12
N ASN A 133 9.12 27.58 10.17
CA ASN A 133 9.50 26.79 8.99
C ASN A 133 8.27 26.15 8.30
N VAL A 134 7.30 25.67 9.08
CA VAL A 134 6.04 25.13 8.52
C VAL A 134 5.22 26.23 7.85
N VAL A 135 5.13 27.42 8.45
CA VAL A 135 4.42 28.57 7.86
C VAL A 135 5.11 29.05 6.59
N ASP A 136 6.43 29.15 6.58
CA ASP A 136 7.22 29.55 5.42
C ASP A 136 7.04 28.55 4.27
N TYR A 137 7.16 27.25 4.56
CA TYR A 137 6.90 26.19 3.58
C TYR A 137 5.47 26.24 3.01
N ARG A 138 4.46 26.50 3.85
CA ARG A 138 3.09 26.67 3.36
C ARG A 138 2.96 27.91 2.46
N SER A 139 3.59 29.01 2.83
CA SER A 139 3.56 30.26 2.06
C SER A 139 4.22 30.08 0.69
N GLU A 140 5.33 29.34 0.59
CA GLU A 140 5.99 29.00 -0.68
C GLU A 140 5.10 28.17 -1.62
N VAL A 141 4.25 27.31 -1.06
CA VAL A 141 3.27 26.52 -1.84
C VAL A 141 2.10 27.41 -2.29
N GLU A 142 1.63 28.32 -1.43
CA GLU A 142 0.53 29.26 -1.70
C GLU A 142 0.88 30.25 -2.82
N GLU A 143 2.12 30.77 -2.84
CA GLU A 143 2.58 31.72 -3.86
C GLU A 143 2.44 31.15 -5.29
N HIS A 144 2.71 29.86 -5.46
CA HIS A 144 2.62 29.17 -6.75
C HIS A 144 1.19 28.72 -7.07
N ALA A 145 0.40 28.43 -6.04
CA ALA A 145 -0.98 28.00 -6.21
C ALA A 145 -1.92 29.14 -6.60
N GLY A 146 -1.67 30.35 -6.09
CA GLY A 146 -2.59 31.48 -6.16
C GLY A 146 -3.78 31.38 -5.22
N GLU A 147 -3.74 30.45 -4.26
CA GLU A 147 -4.78 30.22 -3.26
C GLU A 147 -4.19 29.86 -1.89
N ILE A 148 -4.97 30.07 -0.83
CA ILE A 148 -4.56 29.79 0.55
C ILE A 148 -4.56 28.28 0.79
N ALA A 149 -3.49 27.76 1.37
CA ALA A 149 -3.32 26.34 1.60
C ALA A 149 -4.37 25.84 2.60
N PRO A 150 -5.07 24.72 2.29
CA PRO A 150 -6.01 24.13 3.23
C PRO A 150 -5.34 23.73 4.56
N VAL A 151 -6.08 23.85 5.66
CA VAL A 151 -5.60 23.45 7.00
C VAL A 151 -5.56 21.92 7.13
N LYS A 152 -6.41 21.22 6.37
CA LYS A 152 -6.47 19.76 6.40
C LYS A 152 -5.34 19.14 5.57
N PRO A 153 -4.64 18.09 6.08
CA PRO A 153 -3.58 17.36 5.37
C PRO A 153 -3.92 16.97 3.93
N LEU A 154 -5.08 16.34 3.71
CA LEU A 154 -5.50 15.88 2.38
C LEU A 154 -5.73 17.05 1.41
N GLY A 155 -6.27 18.17 1.90
CA GLY A 155 -6.44 19.37 1.09
C GLY A 155 -5.09 20.00 0.73
N PHE A 156 -4.12 19.95 1.63
CA PHE A 156 -2.76 20.42 1.34
C PHE A 156 -2.05 19.53 0.30
N LEU A 157 -2.20 18.21 0.40
CA LEU A 157 -1.69 17.28 -0.61
C LEU A 157 -2.31 17.53 -1.98
N ARG A 158 -3.64 17.69 -2.03
CA ARG A 158 -4.36 18.05 -3.26
C ARG A 158 -3.75 19.29 -3.91
N LEU A 159 -3.51 20.34 -3.13
CA LEU A 159 -2.91 21.58 -3.63
C LEU A 159 -1.54 21.36 -4.29
N LEU A 160 -0.66 20.57 -3.67
CA LEU A 160 0.66 20.26 -4.21
C LEU A 160 0.57 19.51 -5.55
N PHE A 161 -0.32 18.52 -5.64
CA PHE A 161 -0.51 17.74 -6.86
C PHE A 161 -1.23 18.54 -7.95
N GLU A 162 -2.13 19.44 -7.60
CA GLU A 162 -2.76 20.36 -8.55
C GLU A 162 -1.73 21.34 -9.14
N ASN A 163 -0.82 21.88 -8.33
CA ASN A 163 0.28 22.73 -8.80
C ASN A 163 1.22 21.96 -9.73
N THR A 164 1.60 20.74 -9.35
CA THR A 164 2.45 19.85 -10.17
C THR A 164 1.79 19.55 -11.51
N ARG A 165 0.51 19.15 -11.52
CA ARG A 165 -0.26 18.88 -12.74
C ARG A 165 -0.39 20.13 -13.61
N ARG A 166 -0.63 21.30 -13.00
CA ARG A 166 -0.79 22.57 -13.71
C ARG A 166 0.51 22.94 -14.44
N GLU A 167 1.65 22.80 -13.78
CA GLU A 167 2.95 23.10 -14.40
C GLU A 167 3.31 22.08 -15.47
N ALA A 168 3.08 20.78 -15.23
CA ALA A 168 3.29 19.74 -16.24
C ALA A 168 2.46 20.00 -17.52
N ARG A 169 1.15 20.27 -17.38
CA ARG A 169 0.29 20.63 -18.52
C ARG A 169 0.68 21.94 -19.20
N ARG A 170 1.26 22.89 -18.45
CA ARG A 170 1.78 24.13 -19.02
C ARG A 170 2.96 23.84 -19.95
N ILE A 171 3.88 22.95 -19.55
CA ILE A 171 5.02 22.50 -20.37
C ILE A 171 4.52 21.77 -21.62
N ASP A 172 3.55 20.86 -21.48
CA ASP A 172 2.94 20.12 -22.60
C ASP A 172 2.34 21.06 -23.67
N ALA A 173 1.81 22.21 -23.25
CA ALA A 173 1.26 23.21 -24.15
C ALA A 173 2.31 24.17 -24.77
N MET A 174 3.59 24.08 -24.39
CA MET A 174 4.63 24.98 -24.88
C MET A 174 5.11 24.63 -26.30
N THR A 175 5.66 25.64 -26.98
CA THR A 175 6.31 25.46 -28.28
C THR A 175 7.81 25.33 -28.10
N PHE A 176 8.37 24.22 -28.57
CA PHE A 176 9.80 23.91 -28.47
C PHE A 176 10.66 24.53 -29.57
N GLY A 177 10.09 25.35 -30.45
CA GLY A 177 10.83 26.04 -31.51
C GLY A 177 11.52 25.08 -32.48
N THR A 178 12.85 25.18 -32.59
CA THR A 178 13.71 24.38 -33.49
C THR A 178 14.37 23.18 -32.81
N VAL A 179 13.98 22.86 -31.58
CA VAL A 179 14.50 21.70 -30.85
C VAL A 179 14.26 20.40 -31.63
N GLY A 180 15.24 19.50 -31.58
CA GLY A 180 15.15 18.18 -32.21
C GLY A 180 14.02 17.33 -31.61
N GLU A 181 13.42 16.47 -32.45
CA GLU A 181 12.30 15.61 -32.04
C GLU A 181 12.65 14.67 -30.88
N GLU A 182 13.91 14.27 -30.75
CA GLU A 182 14.41 13.41 -29.67
C GLU A 182 14.30 14.08 -28.30
N THR A 183 14.87 15.28 -28.15
CA THR A 183 14.78 16.07 -26.90
C THR A 183 13.34 16.41 -26.56
N ARG A 184 12.53 16.73 -27.58
CA ARG A 184 11.09 16.98 -27.38
C ARG A 184 10.38 15.74 -26.83
N SER A 185 10.64 14.57 -27.41
CA SER A 185 10.07 13.31 -26.95
C SER A 185 10.47 12.97 -25.51
N GLU A 186 11.71 13.28 -25.11
CA GLU A 186 12.20 13.04 -23.75
C GLU A 186 11.49 13.93 -22.72
N VAL A 187 11.27 15.21 -23.05
CA VAL A 187 10.49 16.13 -22.21
C VAL A 187 9.03 15.68 -22.14
N ASP A 188 8.42 15.34 -23.27
CA ASP A 188 7.02 14.90 -23.35
C ASP A 188 6.81 13.61 -22.52
N GLU A 189 7.76 12.68 -22.51
CA GLU A 189 7.69 11.46 -21.70
C GLU A 189 7.67 11.76 -20.20
N VAL A 190 8.57 12.65 -19.74
CA VAL A 190 8.63 13.06 -18.33
C VAL A 190 7.36 13.80 -17.92
N VAL A 191 6.93 14.78 -18.72
CA VAL A 191 5.74 15.60 -18.46
C VAL A 191 4.48 14.74 -18.43
N LYS A 192 4.35 13.79 -19.35
CA LYS A 192 3.23 12.85 -19.38
C LYS A 192 3.23 11.95 -18.15
N SER A 193 4.38 11.36 -17.79
CA SER A 193 4.50 10.52 -16.59
C SER A 193 4.06 11.27 -15.32
N MET A 194 4.48 12.53 -15.17
CA MET A 194 4.11 13.39 -14.05
C MET A 194 2.64 13.81 -14.05
N THR A 195 2.09 14.12 -15.23
CA THR A 195 0.67 14.44 -15.37
C THR A 195 -0.20 13.24 -15.01
N ASP A 196 0.10 12.07 -15.60
CA ASP A 196 -0.62 10.82 -15.33
C ASP A 196 -0.53 10.44 -13.85
N HIS A 197 0.62 10.64 -13.21
CA HIS A 197 0.78 10.36 -11.79
C HIS A 197 -0.03 11.33 -10.92
N ALA A 198 0.08 12.63 -11.16
CA ALA A 198 -0.66 13.64 -10.41
C ALA A 198 -2.18 13.45 -10.53
N GLU A 199 -2.68 13.09 -11.72
CA GLU A 199 -4.10 12.77 -11.93
C GLU A 199 -4.54 11.56 -11.12
N ARG A 200 -3.76 10.46 -11.13
CA ARG A 200 -4.08 9.28 -10.30
C ARG A 200 -4.19 9.62 -8.82
N VAL A 201 -3.30 10.46 -8.29
CA VAL A 201 -3.33 10.85 -6.87
C VAL A 201 -4.53 11.77 -6.59
N LEU A 202 -4.84 12.71 -7.48
CA LEU A 202 -6.00 13.60 -7.34
C LEU A 202 -7.32 12.84 -7.40
N ASP A 203 -7.44 11.84 -8.29
CA ASP A 203 -8.64 10.99 -8.36
C ASP A 203 -8.85 10.19 -7.07
N LEU A 204 -7.77 9.69 -6.46
CA LEU A 204 -7.83 9.01 -5.15
C LEU A 204 -8.20 9.98 -4.02
N LEU A 205 -7.76 11.23 -4.08
CA LEU A 205 -8.11 12.28 -3.12
C LEU A 205 -9.57 12.72 -3.23
N ASP A 206 -10.15 12.64 -4.44
CA ASP A 206 -11.56 12.96 -4.70
C ASP A 206 -12.52 11.81 -4.37
N ASP A 207 -12.02 10.58 -4.22
CA ASP A 207 -12.81 9.45 -3.77
C ASP A 207 -13.17 9.59 -2.28
N SER A 208 -14.45 9.93 -2.03
CA SER A 208 -15.03 10.05 -0.68
C SER A 208 -14.96 8.78 0.19
N SER A 209 -14.61 7.63 -0.41
CA SER A 209 -14.43 6.36 0.30
C SER A 209 -12.97 6.03 0.62
N ALA A 210 -12.00 6.78 0.09
CA ALA A 210 -10.59 6.56 0.34
C ALA A 210 -10.27 6.86 1.81
N ASP A 211 -9.72 5.87 2.52
CA ASP A 211 -9.22 6.11 3.86
C ASP A 211 -8.01 7.04 3.77
N THR A 212 -7.75 7.82 4.82
CA THR A 212 -6.59 8.75 4.86
C THR A 212 -5.28 7.98 4.59
N PHE A 213 -5.27 6.69 4.94
CA PHE A 213 -4.18 5.77 4.64
C PHE A 213 -4.02 5.44 3.15
N ASP A 214 -5.09 5.24 2.39
CA ASP A 214 -4.99 4.81 0.98
C ASP A 214 -4.30 5.92 0.18
N VAL A 215 -4.73 7.16 0.41
CA VAL A 215 -4.13 8.36 -0.17
C VAL A 215 -2.69 8.55 0.28
N LEU A 216 -2.41 8.41 1.58
CA LEU A 216 -1.06 8.51 2.11
C LEU A 216 -0.18 7.41 1.50
N SER A 217 -0.63 6.16 1.40
CA SER A 217 0.17 5.05 0.89
C SER A 217 0.61 5.26 -0.56
N VAL A 218 -0.26 5.77 -1.43
CA VAL A 218 0.07 6.06 -2.85
C VAL A 218 1.00 7.27 -2.95
N THR A 219 0.76 8.31 -2.13
CA THR A 219 1.63 9.49 -2.07
C THR A 219 3.01 9.15 -1.49
N LEU A 220 3.06 8.26 -0.49
CA LEU A 220 4.26 7.88 0.26
C LEU A 220 5.18 6.92 -0.48
N THR A 221 4.67 6.15 -1.43
CA THR A 221 5.43 5.12 -2.17
C THR A 221 6.13 5.65 -3.42
N THR A 222 5.79 6.86 -3.87
CA THR A 222 6.37 7.43 -5.09
C THR A 222 7.62 8.25 -4.76
N ASN A 223 8.73 7.92 -5.43
CA ASN A 223 10.02 8.59 -5.26
C ASN A 223 10.35 9.46 -6.48
N TYR A 224 10.20 10.77 -6.34
CA TYR A 224 10.47 11.74 -7.41
C TYR A 224 11.96 11.98 -7.69
N ALA A 225 12.88 11.29 -7.00
CA ALA A 225 14.31 11.44 -7.25
C ALA A 225 14.69 11.08 -8.69
N GLU A 226 14.03 10.07 -9.26
CA GLU A 226 14.30 9.65 -10.64
C GLU A 226 13.84 10.72 -11.63
N GLU A 227 12.64 11.26 -11.47
CA GLU A 227 12.10 12.28 -12.36
C GLU A 227 12.82 13.62 -12.22
N ILE A 228 13.17 14.03 -10.99
CA ILE A 228 14.04 15.19 -10.77
C ILE A 228 15.40 14.97 -11.44
N HIS A 229 15.96 13.76 -11.38
CA HIS A 229 17.22 13.44 -12.04
C HIS A 229 17.10 13.45 -13.56
N ARG A 230 16.01 12.92 -14.14
CA ARG A 230 15.73 12.97 -15.58
C ARG A 230 15.61 14.41 -16.06
N ILE A 231 14.83 15.27 -15.39
CA ILE A 231 14.70 16.69 -15.76
C ILE A 231 16.06 17.40 -15.69
N ARG A 232 16.85 17.15 -14.64
CA ARG A 232 18.20 17.73 -14.51
C ARG A 232 19.15 17.25 -15.60
N ARG A 233 19.00 16.02 -16.08
CA ARG A 233 19.79 15.46 -17.18
C ARG A 233 19.42 16.11 -18.51
N ILE A 234 18.12 16.19 -18.83
CA ILE A 234 17.62 16.90 -20.02
C ILE A 234 18.20 18.32 -20.06
N ARG A 235 18.19 19.04 -18.93
CA ARG A 235 18.75 20.39 -18.83
C ARG A 235 20.27 20.42 -18.99
N ALA A 236 21.00 19.43 -18.50
CA ALA A 236 22.45 19.37 -18.62
C ALA A 236 22.89 19.03 -20.06
N ASP A 237 22.14 18.16 -20.74
CA ASP A 237 22.49 17.64 -22.06
C ASP A 237 21.94 18.52 -23.20
N HIS A 238 20.80 19.19 -22.99
CA HIS A 238 20.05 19.94 -24.01
C HIS A 238 19.62 21.35 -23.59
N GLY A 239 20.07 21.87 -22.46
CA GLY A 239 19.63 23.17 -21.93
C GLY A 239 19.85 24.36 -22.87
N ASP A 240 20.93 24.33 -23.65
CA ASP A 240 21.25 25.40 -24.62
C ASP A 240 20.37 25.37 -25.88
N ASP A 241 19.78 24.21 -26.19
CA ASP A 241 18.90 24.02 -27.35
C ASP A 241 17.43 24.32 -27.02
N LEU A 242 17.05 24.23 -25.74
CA LEU A 242 15.70 24.47 -25.26
C LEU A 242 15.40 25.99 -25.15
N PRO A 243 14.17 26.43 -25.50
CA PRO A 243 13.76 27.79 -25.21
C PRO A 243 13.82 28.09 -23.71
N GLU A 244 14.27 29.28 -23.32
CA GLU A 244 14.34 29.71 -21.91
C GLU A 244 13.01 29.47 -21.17
N SER A 245 11.88 29.72 -21.82
CA SER A 245 10.55 29.49 -21.25
C SER A 245 10.27 28.04 -20.87
N VAL A 246 10.84 27.07 -21.61
CA VAL A 246 10.70 25.63 -21.31
C VAL A 246 11.63 25.27 -20.16
N THR A 247 12.87 25.76 -20.16
CA THR A 247 13.83 25.52 -19.08
C THR A 247 13.32 26.08 -17.74
N ASP A 248 12.78 27.29 -17.72
CA ASP A 248 12.19 27.90 -16.53
C ASP A 248 10.99 27.10 -15.99
N ALA A 249 10.16 26.57 -16.90
CA ALA A 249 9.02 25.73 -16.53
C ALA A 249 9.45 24.36 -15.99
N LEU A 250 10.50 23.76 -16.56
CA LEU A 250 11.11 22.54 -16.02
C LEU A 250 11.71 22.76 -14.63
N ASP A 251 12.35 23.92 -14.39
CA ASP A 251 12.88 24.28 -13.08
C ASP A 251 11.76 24.49 -12.05
N THR A 252 10.67 25.13 -12.46
CA THR A 252 9.44 25.27 -11.65
C THR A 252 8.82 23.91 -11.33
N LEU A 253 8.79 22.99 -12.29
CA LEU A 253 8.32 21.63 -12.07
C LEU A 253 9.20 20.89 -11.05
N VAL A 254 10.53 21.01 -11.14
CA VAL A 254 11.44 20.43 -10.14
C VAL A 254 11.19 21.00 -8.74
N ASP A 255 10.96 22.30 -8.61
CA ASP A 255 10.61 22.93 -7.33
C ASP A 255 9.30 22.36 -6.76
N HIS A 256 8.26 22.23 -7.57
CA HIS A 256 7.00 21.58 -7.15
C HIS A 256 7.22 20.13 -6.69
N LEU A 257 8.02 19.33 -7.42
CA LEU A 257 8.33 17.96 -7.03
C LEU A 257 9.12 17.89 -5.71
N GLN A 258 10.03 18.83 -5.46
CA GLN A 258 10.73 18.92 -4.19
C GLN A 258 9.78 19.27 -3.04
N LYS A 259 8.85 20.20 -3.26
CA LYS A 259 7.81 20.52 -2.27
C LYS A 259 6.94 19.31 -1.96
N VAL A 260 6.54 18.52 -2.96
CA VAL A 260 5.83 17.25 -2.76
C VAL A 260 6.67 16.27 -1.93
N ASP A 261 7.97 16.15 -2.20
CA ASP A 261 8.87 15.26 -1.45
C ASP A 261 8.96 15.64 0.04
N VAL A 262 9.10 16.93 0.35
CA VAL A 262 9.10 17.45 1.73
C VAL A 262 7.79 17.11 2.44
N ALA A 263 6.64 17.38 1.80
CA ALA A 263 5.33 17.01 2.35
C ALA A 263 5.23 15.50 2.59
N ARG A 264 5.68 14.68 1.64
CA ARG A 264 5.67 13.22 1.76
C ARG A 264 6.43 12.76 3.00
N GLN A 265 7.64 13.29 3.22
CA GLN A 265 8.46 12.95 4.40
C GLN A 265 7.78 13.38 5.71
N TYR A 266 7.21 14.59 5.75
CA TYR A 266 6.48 15.08 6.92
C TYR A 266 5.25 14.22 7.24
N PHE A 267 4.41 13.94 6.24
CA PHE A 267 3.23 13.10 6.41
C PHE A 267 3.57 11.65 6.74
N LYS A 268 4.69 11.12 6.25
CA LYS A 268 5.21 9.81 6.67
C LYS A 268 5.46 9.77 8.18
N SER A 269 6.10 10.82 8.72
CA SER A 269 6.37 10.93 10.15
C SER A 269 5.07 10.99 10.95
N LEU A 270 4.14 11.89 10.56
CA LEU A 270 2.84 12.02 11.21
C LEU A 270 2.04 10.70 11.21
N TYR A 271 2.04 10.00 10.07
CA TYR A 271 1.39 8.70 9.95
C TYR A 271 1.97 7.67 10.92
N LEU A 272 3.31 7.54 10.96
CA LEU A 272 3.98 6.59 11.84
C LEU A 272 3.71 6.92 13.32
N GLN A 273 3.69 8.20 13.68
CA GLN A 273 3.36 8.65 15.03
C GLN A 273 1.90 8.31 15.40
N GLU A 274 0.94 8.56 14.50
CA GLU A 274 -0.47 8.25 14.72
C GLU A 274 -0.69 6.73 14.87
N GLU A 275 -0.08 5.91 14.00
CA GLU A 275 -0.21 4.45 14.04
C GLU A 275 0.36 3.87 15.35
N LEU A 276 1.50 4.40 15.83
CA LEU A 276 2.10 4.00 17.12
C LEU A 276 1.22 4.41 18.32
N SER A 277 0.68 5.63 18.31
CA SER A 277 -0.22 6.12 19.36
C SER A 277 -1.52 5.31 19.40
N SER A 278 -2.09 5.04 18.22
CA SER A 278 -3.27 4.19 18.03
C SER A 278 -3.03 2.77 18.52
N LEU A 279 -1.88 2.16 18.19
CA LEU A 279 -1.48 0.85 18.68
C LEU A 279 -1.46 0.83 20.21
N SER A 280 -0.75 1.78 20.83
CA SER A 280 -0.62 1.83 22.30
C SER A 280 -1.99 1.96 22.98
N ARG A 281 -2.88 2.82 22.46
CA ARG A 281 -4.25 3.00 22.99
C ARG A 281 -5.10 1.73 22.84
N VAL A 282 -5.13 1.15 21.64
CA VAL A 282 -5.93 -0.05 21.36
C VAL A 282 -5.40 -1.25 22.14
N LEU A 283 -4.07 -1.41 22.20
CA LEU A 283 -3.42 -2.48 22.95
C LEU A 283 -3.72 -2.37 24.46
N LEU A 284 -3.74 -1.17 25.03
CA LEU A 284 -4.13 -0.98 26.44
C LEU A 284 -5.62 -1.27 26.67
N TYR A 285 -6.50 -0.76 25.81
CA TYR A 285 -7.95 -0.93 25.97
C TYR A 285 -8.43 -2.36 25.73
N ALA A 286 -7.79 -3.10 24.82
CA ALA A 286 -8.11 -4.50 24.59
C ALA A 286 -7.29 -5.43 25.48
N GLY A 287 -6.03 -5.09 25.73
CA GLY A 287 -5.08 -5.97 26.41
C GLY A 287 -5.25 -6.03 27.91
N LEU A 288 -5.51 -4.91 28.60
CA LEU A 288 -5.75 -4.96 30.05
C LEU A 288 -6.99 -5.80 30.41
N PRO A 289 -8.15 -5.67 29.71
CA PRO A 289 -9.28 -6.55 29.96
C PRO A 289 -9.01 -8.02 29.60
N ALA A 290 -8.34 -8.29 28.48
CA ALA A 290 -7.96 -9.65 28.08
C ALA A 290 -7.07 -10.31 29.14
N GLU A 291 -6.15 -9.54 29.72
CA GLU A 291 -5.25 -9.96 30.77
C GLU A 291 -5.98 -10.23 32.08
N LEU A 292 -6.89 -9.33 32.48
CA LEU A 292 -7.74 -9.51 33.66
C LEU A 292 -8.58 -10.79 33.56
N VAL A 293 -9.20 -11.02 32.39
CA VAL A 293 -9.97 -12.24 32.13
C VAL A 293 -9.07 -13.49 32.20
N SER A 294 -7.85 -13.41 31.66
CA SER A 294 -6.87 -14.48 31.73
C SER A 294 -6.48 -14.84 33.16
N VAL A 295 -6.26 -13.82 34.02
CA VAL A 295 -5.99 -14.01 35.45
C VAL A 295 -7.17 -14.64 36.17
N VAL A 296 -8.39 -14.15 35.93
CA VAL A 296 -9.61 -14.70 36.55
C VAL A 296 -9.81 -16.17 36.19
N VAL A 297 -9.61 -16.54 34.91
CA VAL A 297 -9.71 -17.93 34.47
C VAL A 297 -8.60 -18.79 35.08
N LEU A 298 -7.36 -18.30 35.13
CA LEU A 298 -6.25 -19.02 35.76
C LEU A 298 -6.52 -19.29 37.26
N LEU A 299 -7.01 -18.30 38.00
CA LEU A 299 -7.42 -18.45 39.39
C LEU A 299 -8.59 -19.45 39.53
N GLY A 300 -9.56 -19.39 38.61
CA GLY A 300 -10.68 -20.32 38.57
C GLY A 300 -10.28 -21.78 38.32
N LEU A 301 -9.26 -22.02 37.51
CA LEU A 301 -8.72 -23.35 37.21
C LEU A 301 -7.87 -23.93 38.36
N THR A 302 -7.27 -23.07 39.18
CA THR A 302 -6.41 -23.48 40.31
C THR A 302 -7.18 -23.62 41.63
N ALA A 303 -8.46 -23.26 41.66
CA ALA A 303 -9.30 -23.40 42.84
C ALA A 303 -9.51 -24.88 43.22
N ARG A 304 -9.26 -25.21 44.50
CA ARG A 304 -9.32 -26.59 45.03
C ARG A 304 -10.72 -27.18 45.11
N GLN A 305 -11.74 -26.34 45.20
CA GLN A 305 -13.15 -26.72 45.13
C GLN A 305 -13.63 -26.17 43.79
N GLY A 306 -13.99 -27.05 42.85
CA GLY A 306 -14.36 -26.67 41.49
C GLY A 306 -15.25 -25.43 41.47
N THR A 307 -14.92 -24.47 40.61
CA THR A 307 -15.65 -23.21 40.51
C THR A 307 -16.95 -23.40 39.71
N GLY A 308 -17.86 -22.42 39.76
CA GLY A 308 -19.04 -22.41 38.87
C GLY A 308 -18.71 -22.40 37.36
N ILE A 309 -17.43 -22.27 37.01
CA ILE A 309 -16.89 -22.23 35.64
C ILE A 309 -16.59 -23.66 35.12
N THR A 310 -16.33 -24.62 36.02
CA THR A 310 -15.92 -25.98 35.67
C THR A 310 -16.89 -26.72 34.72
N PRO A 311 -18.23 -26.63 34.87
CA PRO A 311 -19.16 -27.29 33.95
C PRO A 311 -19.12 -26.74 32.51
N TYR A 312 -18.67 -25.51 32.33
CA TYR A 312 -18.63 -24.81 31.04
C TYR A 312 -17.21 -24.67 30.48
N ALA A 313 -16.22 -25.30 31.11
CA ALA A 313 -14.81 -25.15 30.77
C ALA A 313 -14.51 -25.50 29.29
N HIS A 314 -15.14 -26.54 28.74
CA HIS A 314 -14.94 -26.94 27.34
C HIS A 314 -15.33 -25.85 26.33
N LEU A 315 -16.34 -25.03 26.65
CA LEU A 315 -16.77 -23.92 25.80
C LEU A 315 -15.99 -22.63 26.10
N LEU A 316 -15.74 -22.35 27.38
CA LEU A 316 -15.12 -21.11 27.82
C LEU A 316 -13.60 -21.08 27.61
N LEU A 317 -12.91 -22.21 27.70
CA LEU A 317 -11.45 -22.26 27.58
C LEU A 317 -10.96 -21.83 26.19
N PRO A 318 -11.48 -22.37 25.06
CA PRO A 318 -11.06 -21.91 23.74
C PRO A 318 -11.30 -20.40 23.55
N ILE A 319 -12.45 -19.89 24.01
CA ILE A 319 -12.79 -18.47 23.91
C ILE A 319 -11.81 -17.60 24.72
N THR A 320 -11.50 -18.02 25.94
CA THR A 320 -10.65 -17.25 26.86
C THR A 320 -9.18 -17.30 26.43
N VAL A 321 -8.69 -18.46 25.96
CA VAL A 321 -7.35 -18.57 25.37
C VAL A 321 -7.25 -17.70 24.12
N THR A 322 -8.25 -17.74 23.23
CA THR A 322 -8.32 -16.84 22.07
C THR A 322 -8.30 -15.37 22.48
N LEU A 323 -9.06 -15.00 23.53
CA LEU A 323 -9.07 -13.63 24.04
C LEU A 323 -7.69 -13.21 24.58
N ALA A 324 -6.97 -14.12 25.22
CA ALA A 324 -5.60 -13.89 25.71
C ALA A 324 -4.59 -13.66 24.57
N PHE A 325 -4.87 -14.12 23.35
CA PHE A 325 -4.06 -13.82 22.15
C PHE A 325 -4.41 -12.49 21.49
N LEU A 326 -5.49 -11.81 21.89
CA LEU A 326 -5.92 -10.54 21.32
C LEU A 326 -4.82 -9.46 21.31
N PRO A 327 -4.06 -9.24 22.41
CA PRO A 327 -3.00 -8.21 22.43
C PRO A 327 -1.89 -8.51 21.41
N LEU A 328 -1.51 -9.78 21.30
CA LEU A 328 -0.50 -10.23 20.35
C LEU A 328 -0.99 -10.10 18.90
N ALA A 329 -2.26 -10.43 18.62
CA ALA A 329 -2.86 -10.29 17.30
C ALA A 329 -2.94 -8.82 16.87
N LEU A 330 -3.31 -7.93 17.79
CA LEU A 330 -3.28 -6.48 17.57
C LEU A 330 -1.86 -6.00 17.27
N LEU A 331 -0.89 -6.37 18.11
CA LEU A 331 0.51 -6.02 17.88
C LEU A 331 0.98 -6.47 16.49
N LEU A 332 0.74 -7.74 16.15
CA LEU A 332 1.16 -8.31 14.88
C LEU A 332 0.55 -7.53 13.70
N SER A 333 -0.75 -7.24 13.76
CA SER A 333 -1.45 -6.50 12.70
C SER A 333 -0.84 -5.12 12.46
N PHE A 334 -0.52 -4.38 13.53
CA PHE A 334 0.05 -3.04 13.41
C PHE A 334 1.53 -3.09 12.98
N ILE A 335 2.34 -3.97 13.59
CA ILE A 335 3.77 -4.08 13.25
C ILE A 335 3.96 -4.48 11.78
N VAL A 336 3.21 -5.46 11.28
CA VAL A 336 3.34 -5.92 9.90
C VAL A 336 3.05 -4.78 8.92
N ARG A 337 2.01 -3.97 9.18
CA ARG A 337 1.67 -2.80 8.36
C ARG A 337 2.77 -1.74 8.44
N THR A 338 3.15 -1.32 9.64
CA THR A 338 4.19 -0.30 9.83
C THR A 338 5.52 -0.72 9.22
N ALA A 339 5.91 -1.99 9.35
CA ALA A 339 7.10 -2.53 8.71
C ALA A 339 6.98 -2.53 7.18
N THR A 340 5.82 -2.89 6.64
CA THR A 340 5.57 -2.86 5.19
C THR A 340 5.60 -1.44 4.64
N VAL A 341 4.96 -0.48 5.32
CA VAL A 341 5.00 0.95 4.95
C VAL A 341 6.44 1.47 5.05
N THR A 342 7.15 1.15 6.12
CA THR A 342 8.54 1.59 6.29
C THR A 342 9.44 0.99 5.22
N GLU A 343 9.28 -0.29 4.86
CA GLU A 343 10.04 -0.96 3.80
C GLU A 343 9.73 -0.35 2.42
N ARG A 344 8.44 -0.15 2.08
CA ARG A 344 8.04 0.45 0.80
C ARG A 344 8.46 1.91 0.64
N THR A 345 8.77 2.60 1.74
CA THR A 345 9.08 4.04 1.76
C THR A 345 10.49 4.34 2.26
N ALA A 346 11.37 3.33 2.35
CA ALA A 346 12.69 3.45 2.97
C ALA A 346 13.69 4.32 2.18
N ALA A 347 13.40 4.66 0.93
CA ALA A 347 14.24 5.56 0.13
C ALA A 347 14.08 7.01 0.61
N THR A 348 15.12 7.51 1.25
CA THR A 348 15.34 8.95 1.45
C THR A 348 16.20 9.44 0.30
N ILE A 349 15.74 10.48 -0.42
CA ILE A 349 16.56 11.13 -1.47
C ILE A 349 17.94 11.49 -0.87
N PRO A 350 19.06 11.21 -1.57
CA PRO A 350 19.16 10.96 -3.01
C PRO A 350 19.37 9.49 -3.42
N PHE A 351 19.15 8.50 -2.54
CA PHE A 351 19.47 7.11 -2.86
C PHE A 351 18.21 6.24 -2.99
N THR A 352 17.99 5.69 -4.18
CA THR A 352 17.06 4.57 -4.39
C THR A 352 17.72 3.27 -3.91
N THR A 353 16.92 2.30 -3.46
CA THR A 353 17.42 0.96 -3.07
C THR A 353 16.99 -0.07 -4.11
N ALA A 354 17.85 -1.05 -4.43
CA ALA A 354 17.70 -2.06 -5.48
C ALA A 354 16.39 -2.91 -5.49
N LYS A 355 15.53 -2.78 -4.47
CA LYS A 355 14.22 -3.44 -4.42
C LYS A 355 13.08 -2.60 -5.03
N GLN A 356 13.29 -1.31 -5.30
CA GLN A 356 12.28 -0.41 -5.88
C GLN A 356 12.35 -0.33 -7.42
N GLU A 357 13.28 -1.05 -8.05
CA GLU A 357 13.37 -1.18 -9.51
C GLU A 357 12.42 -2.27 -10.09
N GLN A 358 11.58 -2.91 -9.26
CA GLN A 358 10.71 -4.05 -9.64
C GLN A 358 9.23 -3.81 -9.43
#